data_AF-A0A6N8UCA9-F1
#
_entry.id   AF-A0A6N8UCA9-F1
#
_cell.length_a   1.000
_cell.length_b   1.000
_cell.length_c   1.000
_cell.angle_alpha   90.00
_cell.angle_beta   90.00
_cell.angle_gamma   90.00
#
_symmetry.space_group_name_H-M   'P 1'
#
loop_
_entity.id
_entity.type
_entity.pdbx_description
1 polymer ?
#
loop_
_entity_poly.entity_id
_entity_poly.type
_entity_poly.pdbx_seq_one_letter_code
_entity_poly.pdbx_strand_id
1 'polypeptide(L)' 'MTKRERLAKRNKAVRDAFDKLVQKYPQWRVDAIISKIEERYFIAPRTIEAIIKREKGYEY' A
#
# COMPACT_ATOMS: atom_id res chain seq x y z
N MET A 1 21.80 -2.52 2.45
CA MET A 1 20.40 -2.45 1.95
C MET A 1 20.34 -1.45 0.81
N THR A 2 20.02 -1.91 -0.39
CA THR A 2 19.92 -1.10 -1.61
C THR A 2 18.61 -0.29 -1.64
N LYS A 3 18.53 0.71 -2.52
CA LYS A 3 17.29 1.49 -2.77
C LYS A 3 16.12 0.57 -3.15
N ARG A 4 16.39 -0.44 -3.98
CA ARG A 4 15.38 -1.41 -4.44
C ARG A 4 14.82 -2.24 -3.30
N GLU A 5 15.68 -2.74 -2.41
CA GLU A 5 15.25 -3.49 -1.22
C GLU A 5 14.40 -2.64 -0.26
N ARG A 6 14.74 -1.36 -0.08
CA ARG A 6 13.95 -0.43 0.75
C ARG A 6 12.55 -0.23 0.17
N LEU A 7 12.45 -0.02 -1.15
CA LEU A 7 11.16 0.14 -1.82
C LEU A 7 10.35 -1.16 -1.77
N ALA A 8 10.98 -2.32 -1.96
CA ALA A 8 10.33 -3.62 -1.85
C ALA A 8 9.73 -3.85 -0.46
N LYS A 9 10.52 -3.57 0.59
CA LYS A 9 10.05 -3.67 1.98
C LYS A 9 8.87 -2.76 2.26
N ARG A 10 8.90 -1.51 1.75
CA ARG A 10 7.78 -0.56 1.87
C ARG A 10 6.55 -1.04 1.11
N ASN A 11 6.69 -1.46 -0.14
CA ASN A 11 5.58 -1.92 -0.97
C ASN A 11 4.92 -3.16 -0.37
N LYS A 12 5.71 -4.10 0.14
CA LYS A 12 5.20 -5.25 0.90
C LYS A 12 4.42 -4.79 2.15
N ALA A 13 4.98 -3.89 2.95
CA ALA A 13 4.31 -3.38 4.15
C ALA A 13 2.98 -2.67 3.84
N VAL A 14 2.90 -1.93 2.72
CA VAL A 14 1.66 -1.30 2.24
C VAL A 14 0.61 -2.35 1.85
N ARG A 15 1.01 -3.41 1.15
CA ARG A 15 0.11 -4.52 0.78
C ARG A 15 -0.42 -5.24 2.03
N ASP A 16 0.47 -5.60 2.95
CA ASP A 16 0.11 -6.22 4.23
C ASP A 16 -0.84 -5.32 5.04
N ALA A 17 -0.62 -4.00 5.03
CA ALA A 17 -1.51 -3.05 5.72
C ALA A 17 -2.88 -2.96 5.05
N PHE A 18 -2.93 -2.99 3.72
CA PHE A 18 -4.17 -3.00 2.96
C PHE A 18 -5.00 -4.25 3.27
N ASP A 19 -4.41 -5.43 3.16
CA ASP A 19 -5.08 -6.71 3.49
C ASP A 19 -5.64 -6.71 4.91
N LYS A 20 -4.86 -6.27 5.89
CA LYS A 20 -5.30 -6.18 7.29
C LYS A 20 -6.46 -5.21 7.48
N LEU A 21 -6.47 -4.08 6.78
CA LEU A 21 -7.55 -3.09 6.88
C LEU A 21 -8.83 -3.58 6.19
N VAL A 22 -8.71 -4.22 5.03
CA VAL A 22 -9.85 -4.85 4.33
C VAL A 22 -10.49 -5.93 5.20
N GLN A 23 -9.67 -6.79 5.83
CA GLN A 23 -10.19 -7.83 6.72
C GLN A 23 -10.81 -7.26 8.00
N LYS A 24 -10.21 -6.21 8.57
CA LYS A 24 -10.70 -5.59 9.82
C LYS A 24 -11.95 -4.75 9.61
N TYR A 25 -12.07 -4.11 8.44
CA TYR A 25 -13.16 -3.20 8.10
C TYR A 25 -13.72 -3.53 6.70
N PRO A 26 -14.39 -4.68 6.52
CA PRO A 26 -14.88 -5.13 5.21
C PRO A 26 -15.95 -4.20 4.62
N GLN A 27 -16.60 -3.38 5.43
CA GLN A 27 -17.58 -2.38 5.01
C GLN A 27 -16.95 -1.07 4.52
N TRP A 28 -15.64 -0.86 4.72
CA TRP A 28 -14.98 0.34 4.26
C TRP A 28 -14.78 0.30 2.75
N ARG A 29 -15.00 1.45 2.11
CA ARG A 29 -14.64 1.62 0.71
C ARG A 29 -13.12 1.62 0.56
N VAL A 30 -12.66 1.21 -0.61
CA VAL A 30 -11.22 1.16 -0.94
C VAL A 30 -10.55 2.52 -0.78
N ASP A 31 -11.23 3.62 -1.10
CA ASP A 31 -10.70 4.99 -0.93
C ASP A 31 -10.42 5.36 0.54
N ALA A 32 -11.29 4.94 1.46
CA ALA A 32 -11.09 5.16 2.89
C ALA A 32 -9.90 4.35 3.43
N ILE A 33 -9.73 3.13 2.93
CA ILE A 33 -8.57 2.28 3.26
C ILE A 33 -7.28 2.91 2.72
N ILE A 34 -7.29 3.40 1.48
CA ILE A 34 -6.14 4.08 0.87
C ILE A 34 -5.77 5.34 1.68
N SER A 35 -6.75 6.16 2.05
CA SER A 35 -6.53 7.36 2.87
C SER A 35 -5.88 7.00 4.22
N LYS A 36 -6.32 5.92 4.86
CA LYS A 36 -5.72 5.44 6.12
C LYS A 36 -4.26 4.99 5.95
N ILE A 37 -3.94 4.40 4.80
CA ILE A 37 -2.57 3.98 4.48
C ILE A 37 -1.70 5.19 4.14
N GLU A 38 -2.24 6.18 3.43
CA GLU A 38 -1.57 7.45 3.15
C GLU A 38 -1.13 8.14 4.44
N GLU A 39 -2.03 8.30 5.41
CA GLU A 39 -1.71 8.89 6.72
C GLU A 39 -0.61 8.11 7.46
N ARG A 40 -0.56 6.79 7.29
CA ARG A 40 0.38 5.92 8.01
C ARG A 40 1.77 5.89 7.38
N TYR A 41 1.85 5.91 6.06
CA TYR A 41 3.10 5.72 5.33
C TYR A 41 3.61 6.99 4.64
N PHE A 42 2.82 8.07 4.63
CA PHE A 42 3.13 9.34 3.95
C PHE A 42 3.44 9.14 2.46
N ILE A 43 2.61 8.34 1.79
CA ILE A 43 2.74 8.00 0.37
C ILE A 43 1.51 8.49 -0.36
N ALA A 44 1.69 9.10 -1.53
CA ALA A 44 0.58 9.57 -2.35
C ALA A 44 -0.43 8.44 -2.68
N PRO A 45 -1.75 8.72 -2.71
CA PRO A 45 -2.80 7.72 -2.94
C PRO A 45 -2.59 6.94 -4.22
N ARG A 46 -2.19 7.63 -5.30
CA ARG A 46 -1.89 7.02 -6.60
C ARG A 46 -0.76 5.99 -6.53
N THR A 47 0.25 6.24 -5.69
CA THR A 47 1.35 5.29 -5.50
C THR A 47 0.90 4.09 -4.68
N ILE A 48 0.02 4.28 -3.69
CA ILE A 48 -0.57 3.18 -2.92
C ILE A 48 -1.40 2.28 -3.84
N GLU A 49 -2.23 2.87 -4.71
CA GLU A 49 -2.97 2.13 -5.73
C GLU A 49 -2.04 1.32 -6.65
N ALA A 50 -0.97 1.94 -7.15
CA ALA A 50 0.02 1.27 -8.00
C ALA A 50 0.67 0.06 -7.31
N ILE A 51 0.97 0.20 -6.01
CA ILE A 51 1.52 -0.88 -5.18
C ILE A 51 0.52 -2.03 -5.02
N ILE A 52 -0.75 -1.72 -4.74
CA ILE A 52 -1.83 -2.70 -4.55
C ILE A 52 -2.11 -3.44 -5.87
N LYS A 53 -2.26 -2.70 -6.97
CA LYS A 53 -2.53 -3.23 -8.32
C LYS A 53 -1.34 -3.93 -8.96
N ARG A 54 -0.16 -3.89 -8.32
CA ARG A 54 1.10 -4.43 -8.85
C ARG A 54 1.42 -3.89 -10.24
N GLU A 55 1.21 -2.60 -10.46
CA GLU A 55 1.57 -1.94 -11.72
C GLU A 55 3.07 -2.13 -12.03
N LYS A 56 3.44 -2.13 -13.32
CA LYS A 56 4.83 -2.28 -13.75
C LYS A 56 5.72 -1.26 -13.02
N GLY A 57 6.83 -1.73 -12.45
CA GLY A 57 7.74 -0.90 -11.65
C GLY A 57 7.40 -0.83 -10.15
N TYR A 58 6.33 -1.50 -9.70
CA TYR A 58 5.98 -1.72 -8.28
C TYR A 58 5.89 -3.21 -7.92
N GLU A 59 6.46 -4.08 -8.77
CA GLU A 59 6.41 -5.54 -8.63
C GLU A 59 7.16 -6.05 -7.39
N TYR A 60 8.18 -5.31 -6.97
CA TYR A 60 9.05 -5.62 -5.84
C TYR A 60 8.48 -5.14 -4.50
#